data_AF-A0A519V4Z2-F1
#
_entry.id   AF-A0A519V4Z2-F1
#
_cell.length_a   1.000
_cell.length_b   1.000
_cell.length_c   1.000
_cell.angle_alpha   90.00
_cell.angle_beta   90.00
_cell.angle_gamma   90.00
#
_symmetry.space_group_name_H-M   'P 1'
#
loop_
_entity.id
_entity.type
_entity.pdbx_description
1 polymer ?
#
loop_
_entity_poly.entity_id
_entity_poly.type
_entity_poly.pdbx_seq_one_letter_code
_entity_poly.pdbx_strand_id
1 'polypeptide(L)' 'PDLIPQGKIGSRFSVDMGLKKQIQKGKGELFLNGTDILNTLRIHKNISGNGFNLVSTDYYETQVFRLGYSYKF' A
#
# COMPACT_ATOMS: atom_id res chain seq x y z
N PRO A 1 9.51 10.87 35.00
CA PRO A 1 8.96 11.52 33.79
C PRO A 1 9.46 10.78 32.55
N ASP A 2 8.62 9.88 32.02
CA ASP A 2 9.00 9.02 30.89
C ASP A 2 9.00 9.84 29.59
N LEU A 3 10.19 10.15 29.11
CA LEU A 3 10.42 10.81 27.83
C LEU A 3 10.74 9.72 26.81
N ILE A 4 9.75 9.28 26.04
CA ILE A 4 9.99 8.44 24.87
C ILE A 4 10.10 9.38 23.66
N PRO A 5 11.28 9.50 23.02
CA PRO A 5 11.43 10.29 21.81
C PRO A 5 11.01 9.43 20.63
N GLN A 6 9.71 9.32 20.36
CA GLN A 6 9.26 8.60 19.18
C GLN A 6 8.92 9.59 18.09
N GLY A 7 9.82 9.63 17.10
CA GLY A 7 9.82 10.54 15.96
C GLY A 7 8.50 10.65 15.20
N LYS A 8 8.44 11.62 14.28
CA LYS A 8 7.25 11.86 13.47
C LYS A 8 7.25 10.97 12.24
N ILE A 9 6.12 10.32 11.99
CA ILE A 9 5.82 9.65 10.72
C ILE A 9 5.02 10.63 9.86
N GLY A 10 5.46 10.87 8.62
CA GLY A 10 4.74 11.72 7.68
C GLY A 10 3.35 11.18 7.31
N SER A 11 2.45 12.07 6.89
CA SER A 11 1.14 11.69 6.35
C SER A 11 1.30 10.84 5.09
N ARG A 12 0.32 9.94 4.85
CA ARG A 12 0.33 9.02 3.71
C ARG A 12 -1.06 8.95 3.10
N PHE A 13 -1.08 8.78 1.79
CA PHE A 13 -2.29 8.48 1.03
C PHE A 13 -1.97 7.37 0.05
N SER A 14 -2.97 6.55 -0.27
CA SER A 14 -2.89 5.52 -1.30
C SER A 14 -4.20 5.51 -2.06
N VAL A 15 -4.14 5.13 -3.33
CA VAL A 15 -5.31 4.93 -4.17
C VAL A 15 -5.27 3.49 -4.68
N ASP A 16 -6.35 2.77 -4.42
CA ASP A 16 -6.54 1.40 -4.85
C ASP A 16 -7.70 1.31 -5.85
N MET A 17 -7.61 0.40 -6.81
CA MET A 17 -8.64 0.14 -7.81
C MET A 17 -8.98 -1.35 -7.93
N GLY A 18 -10.25 -1.64 -8.20
CA GLY A 18 -10.73 -2.99 -8.44
C GLY A 18 -11.78 -3.02 -9.56
N LEU A 19 -11.59 -3.89 -10.53
CA LEU A 19 -12.52 -4.13 -11.64
C LEU A 19 -12.88 -5.61 -11.67
N LYS A 20 -14.16 -5.91 -11.82
CA LYS A 20 -14.67 -7.27 -11.96
C LYS A 20 -15.64 -7.33 -13.13
N LYS A 21 -15.51 -8.36 -13.96
CA LYS A 21 -16.40 -8.62 -15.09
C LYS A 21 -16.84 -10.07 -15.08
N GLN A 22 -18.15 -10.27 -15.02
CA GLN A 22 -18.75 -11.59 -15.26
C GLN A 22 -18.75 -11.89 -16.76
N ILE A 23 -18.40 -13.13 -17.09
CA ILE A 23 -18.40 -13.68 -18.45
C ILE A 23 -19.14 -15.01 -18.46
N GLN A 24 -19.34 -15.60 -19.64
CA GLN A 24 -19.93 -16.94 -19.80
C GLN A 24 -21.30 -17.09 -19.11
N LYS A 25 -22.18 -16.10 -19.26
CA LYS A 25 -23.51 -16.06 -18.62
C LYS A 25 -23.45 -16.23 -17.08
N GLY A 26 -22.41 -15.68 -16.46
CA GLY A 26 -22.19 -15.74 -15.01
C GLY A 26 -21.38 -16.94 -14.53
N LYS A 27 -21.01 -17.87 -15.41
CA LYS A 27 -20.16 -19.03 -15.06
C LYS A 27 -18.68 -18.70 -14.96
N GLY A 28 -18.23 -17.64 -15.61
CA GLY A 28 -16.85 -17.18 -15.53
C GLY A 28 -16.76 -15.78 -14.95
N GLU A 29 -15.66 -15.47 -14.31
CA GLU A 29 -15.40 -14.15 -13.74
C GLU A 29 -13.94 -13.78 -13.92
N LEU A 30 -13.71 -12.60 -14.50
CA LEU A 30 -12.40 -11.95 -14.57
C LEU A 30 -12.37 -10.83 -13.53
N PHE A 31 -11.28 -10.72 -12.80
CA PHE A 31 -11.03 -9.60 -11.90
C PHE A 31 -9.63 -9.05 -12.06
N LEU A 32 -9.51 -7.73 -11.91
CA LEU A 32 -8.26 -6.99 -11.90
C LEU A 32 -8.27 -6.10 -10.66
N ASN A 33 -7.25 -6.22 -9.82
CA ASN A 33 -7.05 -5.35 -8.65
C ASN A 33 -5.69 -4.66 -8.78
N GLY A 34 -5.62 -3.38 -8.45
CA GLY A 34 -4.39 -2.60 -8.36
C GLY A 34 -4.35 -1.89 -7.01
N THR A 35 -3.29 -2.10 -6.23
CA THR A 35 -3.04 -1.36 -4.98
C THR A 35 -1.98 -0.29 -5.21
N ASP A 36 -2.11 0.83 -4.51
CA ASP A 36 -1.21 1.98 -4.59
C ASP A 36 -0.86 2.39 -6.03
N ILE A 37 -1.88 2.59 -6.86
CA ILE A 37 -1.71 2.87 -8.30
C ILE A 37 -0.90 4.15 -8.55
N LEU A 38 -0.86 5.06 -7.59
CA LEU A 38 -0.09 6.30 -7.65
C LEU A 38 1.33 6.16 -7.06
N ASN A 39 1.67 5.01 -6.47
CA ASN A 39 2.96 4.72 -5.84
C ASN A 39 3.35 5.77 -4.78
N THR A 40 2.41 6.10 -3.90
CA THR A 40 2.51 7.23 -2.95
C THR A 40 2.85 6.82 -1.52
N LEU A 41 2.87 5.52 -1.22
CA LEU A 41 3.15 4.99 0.12
C LEU A 41 4.66 4.99 0.49
N ARG A 42 5.32 6.14 0.37
CA ARG A 42 6.69 6.35 0.86
C ARG A 42 6.66 6.79 2.32
N ILE A 43 7.33 6.04 3.18
CA ILE A 43 7.28 6.28 4.62
C ILE A 43 8.46 7.12 5.04
N HIS A 44 8.22 8.40 5.29
CA HIS A 44 9.23 9.27 5.88
C HIS A 44 9.17 9.21 7.40
N LYS A 45 10.28 8.81 8.02
CA LYS A 45 10.49 8.75 9.46
C LYS A 45 11.60 9.72 9.83
N ASN A 46 11.32 10.62 10.76
CA ASN A 46 12.32 11.48 11.38
C ASN A 46 12.36 11.21 12.89
N ILE A 47 13.45 10.60 13.36
CA ILE A 47 13.67 10.20 14.74
C ILE A 47 14.82 11.03 15.31
N SER A 48 14.55 11.79 16.36
CA SER A 48 15.57 12.53 17.11
C SER A 48 15.86 11.80 18.42
N GLY A 49 17.08 11.31 18.59
CA GLY A 49 17.57 10.63 19.80
C GLY A 49 18.63 11.46 20.53
N ASN A 50 19.15 10.95 21.65
CA ASN A 50 20.15 11.66 22.45
C ASN A 50 21.51 11.66 21.72
N GLY A 51 21.78 12.72 20.95
CA GLY A 51 23.02 12.91 20.19
C GLY A 51 22.96 12.50 18.71
N PHE A 52 21.80 12.09 18.19
CA PHE A 52 21.67 11.73 16.77
C PHE A 52 20.29 12.08 16.20
N ASN A 53 20.25 12.39 14.89
CA ASN A 53 19.03 12.51 14.11
C ASN A 53 19.05 11.46 13.01
N LEU A 54 18.01 10.63 12.93
CA LEU A 54 17.84 9.62 11.90
C LEU A 54 16.67 10.02 11.00
N VAL A 55 16.98 10.26 9.72
CA VAL A 55 16.00 10.47 8.67
C VAL A 55 16.01 9.25 7.77
N SER A 56 14.94 8.45 7.81
CA SER A 56 14.76 7.27 6.95
C SER A 56 13.57 7.45 6.02
N THR A 57 13.72 6.95 4.81
CA THR A 57 12.61 6.76 3.87
C THR A 57 12.50 5.28 3.58
N ASP A 58 11.43 4.64 4.07
CA ASP A 58 11.20 3.22 3.81
C ASP A 58 10.37 3.07 2.53
N TYR A 59 10.87 2.22 1.61
CA TYR A 59 10.25 1.89 0.33
C TYR A 59 9.64 0.49 0.44
N TYR A 60 8.34 0.42 0.70
CA TYR A 60 7.61 -0.85 0.69
C TYR A 60 7.15 -1.19 -0.73
N GLU A 61 7.03 -2.48 -1.04
CA GLU A 61 6.37 -2.94 -2.27
C GLU A 61 4.86 -2.78 -2.09
N THR A 62 4.35 -1.62 -2.48
CA THR A 62 2.95 -1.23 -2.29
C THR A 62 2.16 -1.25 -3.59
N GLN A 63 2.85 -1.08 -4.73
CA GLN A 63 2.27 -1.12 -6.06
C GLN A 63 2.16 -2.55 -6.58
N VAL A 64 0.96 -3.12 -6.49
CA VAL A 64 0.71 -4.51 -6.90
C VAL A 64 -0.52 -4.58 -7.79
N PHE A 65 -0.37 -5.17 -8.97
CA PHE A 65 -1.47 -5.49 -9.87
C PHE A 65 -1.72 -7.00 -9.88
N ARG A 66 -2.98 -7.39 -9.69
CA ARG A 66 -3.42 -8.79 -9.64
C ARG A 66 -4.52 -9.00 -10.67
N LEU A 67 -4.27 -9.86 -11.64
CA LEU A 67 -5.27 -10.33 -12.60
C LEU A 67 -5.64 -11.77 -12.25
N GLY A 68 -6.92 -12.09 -12.24
CA GLY A 68 -7.38 -13.44 -12.00
C GLY A 68 -8.61 -13.80 -12.82
N TYR A 69 -8.75 -15.10 -13.03
CA TYR A 69 -9.90 -15.72 -13.67
C TYR A 69 -10.43 -16.80 -12.74
N SER A 70 -11.75 -16.86 -12.59
CA SER A 70 -12.43 -17.96 -11.91
C SER A 70 -13.56 -18.49 -12.76
N TYR A 71 -13.78 -19.81 -12.67
CA TYR A 71 -14.87 -20.49 -13.34
C TYR A 71 -15.68 -21.26 -12.30
N LYS A 72 -17.00 -21.09 -12.31
CA LYS A 72 -17.96 -21.80 -11.49
C LYS A 72 -18.61 -22.89 -12.36
N PHE A 73 -18.36 -24.15 -11.98
CA PHE A 73 -18.94 -25.33 -12.60
C PHE A 73 -20.43 -25.46 -12.24
#